data_AF-A0A7X8BZK9-F1
#
_entry.id   AF-A0A7X8BZK9-F1
#
_cell.length_a   1.000
_cell.length_b   1.000
_cell.length_c   1.000
_cell.angle_alpha   90.00
_cell.angle_beta   90.00
_cell.angle_gamma   90.00
#
_symmetry.space_group_name_H-M   'P 1'
#
loop_
_entity.id
_entity.type
_entity.pdbx_description
1 polymer ?
#
loop_
_entity_poly.entity_id
_entity_poly.type
_entity_poly.pdbx_seq_one_letter_code
_entity_poly.pdbx_strand_id
1 'polypeptide(L)' 'MNSKYQCPNCWSSEFITDLNQYDVLEFSKDGFETISTENIDEYKIFCRECGKEVDVKKSDKKIILRKT' A
#
# COMPACT_ATOMS: atom_id res chain seq x y z
N MET A 1 -24.54 2.08 -12.91
CA MET A 1 -23.74 0.83 -12.99
C MET A 1 -22.70 0.87 -11.89
N ASN A 2 -22.86 0.07 -10.83
CA ASN A 2 -21.88 0.00 -9.73
C ASN A 2 -20.77 -0.98 -10.14
N SER A 3 -19.75 -0.47 -10.81
CA SER A 3 -18.57 -1.28 -11.14
C SER A 3 -17.87 -1.70 -9.86
N LYS A 4 -17.80 -3.00 -9.60
CA LYS A 4 -17.15 -3.64 -8.42
C LYS A 4 -15.62 -3.45 -8.37
N TYR A 5 -15.08 -2.44 -9.08
CA TYR A 5 -13.66 -2.16 -9.28
C TYR A 5 -13.32 -0.69 -8.98
N GLN A 6 -14.20 -0.01 -8.25
CA GLN A 6 -14.04 1.40 -7.89
C GLN A 6 -13.73 1.54 -6.41
N CYS A 7 -12.96 2.56 -6.06
CA CYS A 7 -12.70 2.91 -4.68
C CYS A 7 -14.03 3.17 -3.97
N PRO A 8 -14.29 2.55 -2.81
CA PRO A 8 -15.55 2.74 -2.09
C PRO A 8 -15.73 4.16 -1.56
N ASN A 9 -14.67 4.97 -1.55
CA ASN A 9 -14.68 6.34 -1.02
C ASN A 9 -14.91 7.39 -2.10
N CYS A 10 -14.14 7.37 -3.19
CA CYS A 10 -14.20 8.39 -4.25
C CYS A 10 -14.61 7.86 -5.62
N TRP A 11 -14.89 6.55 -5.72
CA TRP A 11 -15.34 5.85 -6.92
C TRP A 11 -14.35 5.87 -8.09
N SER A 12 -13.11 6.31 -7.86
CA SER A 12 -12.03 6.17 -8.83
C SER A 12 -11.73 4.70 -9.12
N SER A 13 -11.41 4.40 -10.37
CA SER A 13 -10.97 3.08 -10.83
C SER A 13 -9.46 2.90 -10.83
N GLU A 14 -8.70 3.94 -10.45
CA GLU A 14 -7.24 3.90 -10.44
C GLU A 14 -6.69 3.68 -9.04
N PHE A 15 -5.70 2.79 -8.96
CA PHE A 15 -5.04 2.39 -7.73
C PHE A 15 -3.53 2.37 -7.95
N ILE A 16 -2.80 2.66 -6.88
CA ILE A 16 -1.34 2.61 -6.82
C ILE A 16 -0.90 1.62 -5.76
N THR A 17 0.26 1.02 -5.96
CA THR A 17 0.88 0.14 -4.96
C THR A 17 2.01 0.89 -4.26
N ASP A 18 2.09 0.73 -2.94
CA ASP A 18 3.27 1.10 -2.18
C ASP A 18 3.94 -0.17 -1.65
N LEU A 19 5.26 -0.23 -1.73
CA LEU A 19 6.03 -1.34 -1.15
C LEU A 19 5.95 -1.19 0.37
N ASN A 20 5.61 -2.27 1.08
CA ASN A 20 5.74 -2.23 2.53
C ASN A 20 7.23 -2.13 2.87
N GLN A 21 7.58 -1.08 3.59
CA GLN A 21 8.89 -0.87 4.17
C GLN A 21 8.73 -0.64 5.67
N TYR A 22 9.70 -1.11 6.45
CA TYR A 22 9.82 -0.74 7.85
C TYR A 22 11.23 -0.31 8.17
N ASP A 23 11.32 0.65 9.07
CA ASP A 23 12.59 1.07 9.64
C ASP A 23 12.94 0.14 10.81
N VAL A 24 14.16 -0.39 10.77
CA VAL A 24 14.77 -1.09 11.91
C VAL A 24 15.41 -0.02 12.76
N LEU A 25 14.96 0.06 14.02
CA LEU A 25 15.42 1.04 14.98
C LEU A 25 16.35 0.42 16.01
N GLU A 26 17.43 1.11 16.34
CA GLU A 26 18.31 0.78 17.46
C GLU A 26 18.25 1.87 18.53
N PHE A 27 18.47 1.49 19.79
CA PHE A 27 18.51 2.43 20.90
C PHE A 27 19.90 3.07 21.00
N SER A 28 19.97 4.39 20.83
CA SER A 28 21.17 5.20 21.01
C SER A 28 21.09 6.03 22.28
N LYS A 29 22.14 6.83 22.56
CA LYS A 29 22.16 7.75 23.71
C LYS A 29 21.12 8.87 23.60
N ASP A 30 20.70 9.19 22.38
CA ASP A 30 19.81 10.31 22.08
C ASP A 30 18.38 9.85 21.70
N GLY A 31 18.13 8.54 21.66
CA GLY A 31 16.79 7.97 21.43
C GLY A 31 16.81 6.77 20.48
N PHE A 32 15.73 6.61 19.71
CA PHE A 32 15.69 5.63 18.61
C PHE A 32 16.36 6.21 17.37
N GLU A 33 17.30 5.46 16.80
CA GLU A 33 17.93 5.77 15.52
C GLU A 33 17.59 4.69 14.50
N THR A 34 17.27 5.10 13.27
CA THR A 34 17.06 4.17 12.16
C THR A 34 18.41 3.66 11.68
N ILE A 35 18.62 2.35 11.79
CA ILE A 35 19.87 1.70 11.37
C ILE A 35 19.75 1.05 9.98
N SER A 36 18.54 0.66 9.58
CA SER A 36 18.26 0.19 8.22
C SER A 36 16.77 0.34 7.91
N THR A 37 16.46 0.33 6.61
CA THR A 37 15.09 0.21 6.12
C THR A 37 15.00 -1.10 5.34
N GLU A 38 14.08 -1.97 5.73
CA GLU A 38 13.87 -3.25 5.08
C GLU A 38 12.59 -3.21 4.24
N ASN A 39 12.70 -3.65 2.99
CA ASN A 39 11.56 -3.82 2.09
C ASN A 39 10.97 -5.22 2.28
N ILE A 40 9.67 -5.29 2.51
CA ILE A 40 8.92 -6.54 2.49
C ILE A 40 8.41 -6.75 1.06
N ASP A 41 8.42 -8.00 0.57
CA ASP A 41 7.80 -8.38 -0.71
C ASP A 41 6.25 -8.38 -0.65
N GLU A 42 5.69 -7.61 0.29
CA GLU A 42 4.27 -7.31 0.40
C GLU A 42 4.05 -5.87 -0.08
N TYR A 43 2.98 -5.65 -0.83
CA TYR A 43 2.58 -4.31 -1.27
C TYR A 43 1.20 -3.98 -0.71
N LYS A 44 1.02 -2.72 -0.32
CA LYS A 44 -0.29 -2.16 0.00
C LYS A 44 -0.87 -1.50 -1.25
N ILE A 45 -2.18 -1.57 -1.40
CA ILE A 45 -2.90 -0.90 -2.50
C ILE A 45 -3.61 0.32 -1.94
N PHE A 46 -3.44 1.46 -2.60
CA PHE A 46 -4.12 2.70 -2.27
C PHE A 46 -4.89 3.19 -3.48
N CYS A 47 -6.04 3.82 -3.26
CA CYS A 47 -6.71 4.56 -4.32
C CYS A 47 -5.86 5.78 -4.73
N ARG A 48 -5.61 5.94 -6.03
CA ARG A 48 -4.79 7.04 -6.56
C ARG A 48 -5.37 8.42 -6.19
N GLU A 49 -6.69 8.55 -6.24
CA GLU A 49 -7.36 9.84 -6.11
C GLU A 49 -7.57 10.28 -4.66
N CYS A 50 -7.91 9.35 -3.75
CA CYS A 50 -8.22 9.71 -2.36
C CYS A 50 -7.25 9.15 -1.33
N GLY A 51 -6.22 8.40 -1.76
CA GLY A 51 -5.21 7.82 -0.87
C GLY A 51 -5.73 6.72 0.06
N LYS A 52 -6.99 6.30 -0.06
CA LYS A 52 -7.57 5.28 0.82
C LYS A 52 -6.92 3.92 0.58
N GLU A 53 -6.41 3.30 1.63
CA GLU A 53 -5.90 1.92 1.61
C GLU A 53 -7.04 0.94 1.28
N VAL A 54 -6.75 0.00 0.40
CA VAL A 54 -7.67 -1.05 -0.06
C VAL A 54 -7.08 -2.40 0.34
N ASP A 55 -7.78 -3.08 1.25
CA ASP A 55 -7.35 -4.38 1.76
C ASP A 55 -7.58 -5.48 0.71
N VAL A 56 -6.48 -5.92 0.08
CA VAL A 56 -6.50 -6.93 -1.00
C VAL A 56 -6.87 -8.30 -0.46
N LYS A 57 -6.62 -8.57 0.83
CA LYS A 57 -6.86 -9.89 1.45
C LYS A 57 -8.35 -10.27 1.49
N LYS A 58 -9.27 -9.34 1.21
CA LYS A 58 -10.72 -9.58 1.14
C LYS A 58 -11.28 -9.71 -0.28
N SER A 59 -10.44 -9.66 -1.30
CA SER A 59 -10.88 -9.74 -2.69
C SER A 59 -10.37 -11.03 -3.34
N ASP A 60 -11.26 -12.00 -3.60
CA ASP A 60 -10.98 -13.21 -4.41
C ASP A 60 -10.62 -12.91 -5.89
N LYS A 61 -10.22 -11.68 -6.21
CA LYS A 61 -10.07 -11.18 -7.58
C LYS A 61 -8.67 -10.69 -7.82
N LYS A 62 -8.02 -11.30 -8.82
CA LYS A 62 -6.73 -10.88 -9.36
C LYS A 62 -6.82 -9.44 -9.91
N ILE A 63 -6.00 -8.55 -9.37
CA ILE A 63 -5.74 -7.23 -9.95
C ILE A 63 -4.51 -7.36 -10.85
N ILE A 64 -4.64 -7.00 -12.13
CA ILE A 64 -3.51 -7.03 -13.07
C ILE A 64 -2.84 -5.66 -13.02
N LEU A 65 -1.66 -5.60 -12.41
CA LEU A 65 -0.81 -4.42 -12.40
C LEU A 65 0.11 -4.46 -13.63
N ARG A 66 0.06 -3.41 -14.46
CA ARG A 66 1.04 -3.23 -15.55
C ARG A 66 2.21 -2.42 -15.01
N LYS A 67 3.41 -3.02 -14.98
CA LYS A 67 4.67 -2.30 -14.77
C LYS A 67 5.15 -1.77 -16.13
N THR A 68 5.52 -0.51 -16.19
CA THR A 68 6.24 0.11 -17.32
C THR A 68 7.72 0.13 -17.04
#